data_AF-K1URC1-F1
#
_entry.id   AF-K1URC1-F1
#
_cell.length_a   1.000
_cell.length_b   1.000
_cell.length_c   1.000
_cell.angle_alpha   90.00
_cell.angle_beta   90.00
_cell.angle_gamma   90.00
#
_symmetry.space_group_name_H-M   'P 1'
#
loop_
_entity.id
_entity.type
_entity.pdbx_description
1 polymer ?
#
loop_
_entity_poly.entity_id
_entity_poly.type
_entity_poly.pdbx_seq_one_letter_code
_entity_poly.pdbx_strand_id
1 'polypeptide(L)'
;FSTSRSYLSWLFGKKKEYNLDARVKGGERHMIMSGEYDKVLPMDIYGEYLIKAIITGDIDKQEQLGIYEVSPEDFAVAEFVDSSKLELQKIVREGLNTLRKENA
;
A
#
# COMPACT_ATOMS: atom_id res chain seq x y z
N PHE A 1 15.98 0.46 -8.98
CA PHE A 1 15.97 0.97 -7.59
C PHE A 1 15.26 -0.05 -6.72
N SER A 2 15.65 -0.22 -5.45
CA SER A 2 14.90 -1.00 -4.45
C SER A 2 15.06 -0.37 -3.07
N THR A 3 13.94 -0.27 -2.36
CA THR A 3 13.87 0.20 -0.98
C THR A 3 14.39 -0.85 0.01
N SER A 4 14.05 -2.12 -0.22
CA SER A 4 14.42 -3.29 0.61
C SER A 4 15.86 -3.80 0.42
N ARG A 5 16.71 -3.09 -0.35
CA ARG A 5 18.10 -3.48 -0.69
C ARG A 5 18.25 -4.83 -1.42
N SER A 6 17.19 -5.34 -2.05
CA SER A 6 17.26 -6.56 -2.88
C SER A 6 18.11 -6.38 -4.15
N TYR A 7 18.29 -5.14 -4.61
CA TYR A 7 19.23 -4.80 -5.68
C TYR A 7 20.43 -4.03 -5.10
N LEU A 8 21.55 -4.08 -5.82
CA LEU A 8 22.79 -3.34 -5.51
C LEU A 8 22.66 -1.81 -5.65
N SER A 9 21.45 -1.25 -5.72
CA SER A 9 21.24 0.20 -5.84
C SER A 9 21.81 0.99 -4.66
N TRP A 10 21.90 0.39 -3.46
CA TRP A 10 22.47 1.07 -2.30
C TRP A 10 23.98 1.37 -2.44
N LEU A 11 24.72 0.61 -3.27
CA LEU A 11 26.16 0.82 -3.51
C LEU A 11 26.45 2.05 -4.39
N PHE A 12 25.51 2.42 -5.27
CA PHE A 12 25.70 3.52 -6.22
C PHE A 12 25.35 4.90 -5.62
N GLY A 13 24.98 4.96 -4.34
CA GLY A 13 24.66 6.19 -3.62
C GLY A 13 23.44 6.94 -4.17
N LYS A 14 23.26 8.19 -3.73
CA LYS A 14 22.12 9.05 -4.12
C LYS A 14 22.29 9.78 -5.45
N LYS A 15 23.47 9.68 -6.10
CA LYS A 15 23.79 10.42 -7.33
C LYS A 15 23.28 9.74 -8.61
N LYS A 16 22.85 8.48 -8.51
CA LYS A 16 22.34 7.73 -9.65
C LYS A 16 20.87 8.03 -9.85
N GLU A 17 20.54 8.61 -10.98
CA GLU A 17 19.15 8.80 -11.41
C GLU A 17 18.57 7.46 -11.89
N TYR A 18 17.31 7.23 -11.56
CA TYR A 18 16.56 6.05 -11.98
C TYR A 18 15.23 6.52 -12.56
N ASN A 19 14.85 5.96 -13.71
CA ASN A 19 13.46 6.02 -14.18
C ASN A 19 12.65 5.06 -13.32
N LEU A 20 11.98 5.61 -12.30
CA LEU A 20 11.21 4.84 -11.33
C LEU A 20 9.91 4.34 -11.94
N ASP A 21 9.60 3.08 -11.68
CA ASP A 21 8.38 2.41 -12.11
C ASP A 21 7.79 1.57 -10.97
N ALA A 22 6.47 1.50 -10.89
CA ALA A 22 5.74 0.61 -9.96
C ALA A 22 5.33 -0.72 -10.63
N ARG A 23 5.95 -1.07 -11.77
CA ARG A 23 5.58 -2.28 -12.53
C ARG A 23 5.84 -3.54 -11.71
N VAL A 24 4.92 -4.50 -11.83
CA VAL A 24 5.10 -5.85 -11.30
C VAL A 24 6.25 -6.52 -12.06
N LYS A 25 7.35 -6.79 -11.34
CA LYS A 25 8.49 -7.58 -11.85
C LYS A 25 8.39 -8.98 -11.23
N GLY A 26 7.83 -9.92 -11.99
CA GLY A 26 7.56 -11.29 -11.55
C GLY A 26 6.07 -11.63 -11.62
N GLY A 27 5.63 -12.58 -10.78
CA GLY A 27 4.22 -12.95 -10.64
C GLY A 27 3.53 -12.22 -9.49
N GLU A 28 2.23 -12.47 -9.36
CA GLU A 28 1.42 -11.98 -8.24
C GLU A 28 1.94 -12.51 -6.90
N ARG A 29 1.86 -11.67 -5.87
CA ARG A 29 2.29 -12.01 -4.50
C ARG A 29 1.19 -11.65 -3.51
N HIS A 30 1.06 -12.47 -2.48
CA HIS A 30 0.16 -12.16 -1.37
C HIS A 30 0.75 -11.04 -0.49
N MET A 31 -0.13 -10.36 0.23
CA MET A 31 0.26 -9.32 1.18
C MET A 31 1.07 -9.91 2.34
N ILE A 32 2.11 -9.19 2.76
CA ILE A 32 2.96 -9.54 3.90
C ILE A 32 2.85 -8.42 4.92
N MET A 33 2.67 -8.76 6.20
CA MET A 33 2.61 -7.78 7.30
C MET A 33 4.04 -7.48 7.78
N SER A 34 4.76 -6.61 7.06
CA SER A 34 6.18 -6.30 7.26
C SER A 34 6.41 -4.95 7.96
N GLY A 35 5.35 -4.20 8.25
CA GLY A 35 5.41 -2.81 8.71
C GLY A 35 6.11 -1.89 7.70
N GLU A 36 5.93 -2.13 6.40
CA GLU A 36 6.48 -1.31 5.31
C GLU A 36 5.64 -0.04 5.10
N TYR A 37 4.31 -0.11 5.23
CA TYR A 37 3.42 1.01 4.92
C TYR A 37 3.49 2.10 6.01
N ASP A 38 3.52 1.68 7.28
CA ASP A 38 3.57 2.59 8.44
C ASP A 38 4.85 3.45 8.48
N LYS A 39 5.92 3.05 7.77
CA LYS A 39 7.17 3.83 7.67
C LYS A 39 7.09 4.99 6.67
N VAL A 40 6.10 4.98 5.79
CA VAL A 40 5.99 5.92 4.66
C VAL A 40 4.68 6.68 4.63
N LEU A 41 3.64 6.15 5.27
CA LEU A 41 2.38 6.88 5.44
C LEU A 41 2.59 8.06 6.39
N PRO A 42 2.14 9.28 6.03
CA PRO A 42 2.23 10.44 6.90
C PRO A 42 1.13 10.48 7.97
N MET A 43 0.13 9.59 7.87
CA MET A 43 -1.02 9.49 8.76
C MET A 43 -0.72 8.53 9.92
N ASP A 44 -1.29 8.81 11.09
CA ASP A 44 -1.20 7.93 12.26
C ASP A 44 -2.29 6.84 12.21
N ILE A 45 -2.13 5.92 11.27
CA ILE A 45 -3.04 4.80 11.04
C ILE A 45 -2.27 3.50 10.87
N TYR A 46 -2.91 2.37 11.20
CA TYR A 46 -2.36 1.04 10.91
C TYR A 46 -2.61 0.66 9.45
N GLY A 47 -1.78 1.18 8.54
CA GLY A 47 -1.99 1.08 7.09
C GLY A 47 -2.07 -0.36 6.58
N GLU A 48 -1.15 -1.24 7.03
CA GLU A 48 -1.20 -2.66 6.65
C GLU A 48 -2.45 -3.35 7.17
N TYR A 49 -2.86 -3.09 8.41
CA TYR A 49 -4.07 -3.72 8.94
C TYR A 49 -5.32 -3.24 8.22
N LEU A 50 -5.37 -1.97 7.81
CA LEU A 50 -6.46 -1.42 7.03
C LEU A 50 -6.56 -2.08 5.66
N ILE A 51 -5.45 -2.17 4.91
CA ILE A 51 -5.42 -2.87 3.63
C ILE A 51 -5.83 -4.34 3.79
N LYS A 52 -5.36 -5.01 4.85
CA LYS A 52 -5.77 -6.39 5.15
C LYS A 52 -7.28 -6.50 5.36
N ALA A 53 -7.86 -5.59 6.14
CA ALA A 53 -9.30 -5.56 6.41
C ALA A 53 -10.11 -5.39 5.12
N ILE A 54 -9.68 -4.50 4.23
CA ILE A 54 -10.29 -4.27 2.92
C ILE A 54 -10.23 -5.53 2.05
N ILE A 55 -9.06 -6.18 1.94
CA ILE A 55 -8.90 -7.42 1.15
C ILE A 55 -9.79 -8.54 1.70
N THR A 56 -9.92 -8.64 3.03
CA THR A 56 -10.79 -9.66 3.65
C THR A 56 -12.28 -9.32 3.60
N GLY A 57 -12.65 -8.09 3.21
CA GLY A 57 -14.05 -7.63 3.23
C GLY A 57 -14.62 -7.44 4.64
N ASP A 58 -13.78 -7.24 5.64
CA ASP A 58 -14.21 -7.03 7.04
C ASP A 58 -14.51 -5.54 7.24
N ILE A 59 -15.78 -5.17 7.17
CA ILE A 59 -16.23 -3.77 7.17
C ILE A 59 -16.12 -3.15 8.56
N ASP A 60 -16.50 -3.88 9.61
CA ASP A 60 -16.38 -3.41 10.98
C ASP A 60 -14.93 -3.02 11.30
N LYS A 61 -13.96 -3.83 10.86
CA LYS A 61 -12.54 -3.49 11.02
C LYS A 61 -12.10 -2.32 10.15
N GLN A 62 -12.60 -2.19 8.93
CA GLN A 62 -12.27 -1.05 8.07
C GLN A 62 -12.68 0.27 8.73
N GLU A 63 -13.88 0.33 9.31
CA GLU A 63 -14.36 1.51 10.03
C GLU A 63 -13.52 1.81 11.28
N GLN A 64 -13.24 0.78 12.09
CA GLN A 64 -12.39 0.93 13.29
C GLN A 64 -10.97 1.43 12.98
N LEU A 65 -10.46 1.09 11.80
CA LEU A 65 -9.14 1.48 11.32
C LEU A 65 -9.13 2.80 10.55
N GLY A 66 -10.28 3.48 10.44
CA GLY A 66 -10.35 4.84 9.91
C GLY A 66 -10.43 4.92 8.38
N ILE A 67 -11.08 3.96 7.71
CA ILE A 67 -11.22 3.98 6.23
C ILE A 67 -11.86 5.26 5.67
N TYR A 68 -12.65 5.98 6.46
CA TYR A 68 -13.29 7.24 6.03
C TYR A 68 -12.33 8.44 5.99
N GLU A 69 -11.17 8.33 6.65
CA GLU A 69 -10.18 9.41 6.72
C GLU A 69 -9.15 9.32 5.59
N VAL A 70 -9.15 8.21 4.83
CA VAL A 70 -8.15 7.94 3.81
C VAL A 70 -8.69 8.13 2.40
N SER A 71 -7.81 8.56 1.50
CA SER A 71 -8.05 8.53 0.05
C SER A 71 -7.15 7.48 -0.62
N PRO A 72 -7.54 6.95 -1.80
CA PRO A 72 -6.68 6.07 -2.57
C PRO A 72 -5.28 6.64 -2.78
N GLU A 73 -5.18 7.92 -3.12
CA GLU A 73 -3.95 8.60 -3.49
C GLU A 73 -2.93 8.68 -2.34
N ASP A 74 -3.38 8.62 -1.08
CA ASP A 74 -2.51 8.59 0.09
C ASP A 74 -1.62 7.33 0.14
N PHE A 75 -2.05 6.24 -0.53
CA PHE A 75 -1.31 4.99 -0.59
C PHE A 75 -0.33 4.90 -1.77
N ALA A 76 -0.20 5.94 -2.60
CA ALA A 76 0.69 5.90 -3.77
C ALA A 76 2.17 5.65 -3.39
N VAL A 77 2.65 6.25 -2.29
CA VAL A 77 4.02 6.04 -1.81
C VAL A 77 4.18 4.64 -1.21
N ALA A 78 3.17 4.16 -0.48
CA ALA A 78 3.15 2.82 0.09
C ALA A 78 3.18 1.75 -1.02
N GLU A 79 2.43 1.93 -2.10
CA GLU A 79 2.41 1.04 -3.28
C GLU A 79 3.78 0.97 -3.98
N PHE A 80 4.47 2.11 -4.08
CA PHE A 80 5.82 2.14 -4.64
C PHE A 80 6.82 1.36 -3.78
N VAL A 81 6.71 1.45 -2.45
CA VAL A 81 7.62 0.79 -1.51
C VAL A 81 7.27 -0.68 -1.29
N ASP A 82 6.00 -1.05 -1.40
CA ASP A 82 5.47 -2.38 -1.13
C ASP A 82 6.29 -3.49 -1.80
N SER A 83 6.69 -4.48 -1.00
CA SER A 83 7.45 -5.63 -1.48
C SER A 83 6.60 -6.58 -2.33
N SER A 84 5.29 -6.65 -2.07
CA SER A 84 4.35 -7.50 -2.82
C SER A 84 3.92 -6.90 -4.16
N LYS A 85 4.04 -5.59 -4.35
CA LYS A 85 3.58 -4.83 -5.53
C LYS A 85 2.07 -4.96 -5.75
N LEU A 86 1.32 -4.89 -4.67
CA LEU A 86 -0.14 -4.80 -4.69
C LEU A 86 -0.58 -3.41 -5.16
N GLU A 87 -1.66 -3.35 -5.94
CA GLU A 87 -2.29 -2.11 -6.39
C GLU A 87 -3.07 -1.46 -5.23
N LEU A 88 -2.38 -0.93 -4.20
CA LEU A 88 -3.01 -0.43 -2.97
C LEU A 88 -4.06 0.64 -3.23
N GLN A 89 -3.80 1.57 -4.15
CA GLN A 89 -4.76 2.61 -4.54
C GLN A 89 -6.09 2.01 -5.04
N LYS A 90 -6.00 0.94 -5.83
CA LYS A 90 -7.18 0.26 -6.37
C LYS A 90 -7.93 -0.49 -5.27
N ILE A 91 -7.21 -1.19 -4.38
CA ILE A 91 -7.79 -1.89 -3.23
C ILE A 91 -8.57 -0.91 -2.35
N VAL A 92 -8.00 0.24 -2.01
CA VAL A 92 -8.66 1.27 -1.19
C VAL A 92 -9.89 1.82 -1.90
N ARG A 93 -9.80 2.08 -3.21
CA ARG A 93 -10.94 2.55 -4.01
C ARG A 93 -12.08 1.54 -4.02
N GLU A 94 -11.76 0.26 -4.14
CA GLU A 94 -12.75 -0.83 -4.07
C GLU A 94 -13.38 -0.94 -2.69
N GLY A 95 -12.61 -0.81 -1.61
CA GLY A 95 -13.11 -0.75 -0.24
C GLY A 95 -14.11 0.39 -0.03
N LEU A 96 -13.74 1.61 -0.42
CA LEU A 96 -14.61 2.79 -0.35
C LEU A 96 -15.88 2.63 -1.19
N ASN A 97 -15.80 2.01 -2.37
CA ASN A 97 -16.96 1.73 -3.20
C ASN A 97 -17.91 0.70 -2.57
N THR A 98 -17.38 -0.31 -1.89
CA THR A 98 -18.18 -1.31 -1.17
C THR A 98 -18.93 -0.64 -0.03
N LEU A 99 -18.26 0.16 0.81
CA LEU A 99 -18.91 0.90 1.90
C LEU A 99 -20.00 1.84 1.40
N ARG A 100 -19.77 2.54 0.29
CA ARG A 100 -20.80 3.41 -0.33
C ARG A 100 -22.03 2.64 -0.80
N LYS A 101 -21.89 1.37 -1.21
CA LYS A 101 -23.02 0.55 -1.65
C LYS A 101 -23.83 0.02 -0.47
N GLU A 102 -23.18 -0.25 0.65
CA GLU A 102 -23.86 -0.77 1.86
C GLU A 102 -24.57 0.33 2.65
N ASN A 103 -24.06 1.56 2.58
CA ASN A 103 -24.64 2.72 3.27
C ASN A 103 -25.64 3.52 2.41
N ALA A 104 -25.98 3.06 1.20
CA ALA A 104 -26.93 3.69 0.28
C ALA A 104 -28.30 3.00 0.33
#